data_AF-A0A932EHD1-F1
#
_entry.id   AF-A0A932EHD1-F1
#
_cell.length_a   1.000
_cell.length_b   1.000
_cell.length_c   1.000
_cell.angle_alpha   90.00
_cell.angle_beta   90.00
_cell.angle_gamma   90.00
#
_symmetry.space_group_name_H-M   'P 1'
#
loop_
_entity.id
_entity.type
_entity.pdbx_description
1 polymer ?
#
loop_
_entity_poly.entity_id
_entity_poly.type
_entity_poly.pdbx_seq_one_letter_code
_entity_poly.pdbx_strand_id
1 'polypeptide(L)'
;MDAFMIVLRLLHVALGVFWAGALFFLAWFLIPSVRDAGPDGAKVVQALQQRGFMNILPAAALLTILSGLILYWRVSGGFQPAWSRSPTGMSLGIGAVASIVGFGIGVGVMRPATLRANALSQTLGQLTEASARDARMAEIQGLRLRAARAARWVASLLLIAVITMAVARYL
;
A
#
# COMPACT_ATOMS: atom_id res chain seq x y z
N MET A 1 7.42 -6.16 -29.79
CA MET A 1 6.42 -6.14 -28.72
C MET A 1 5.06 -5.97 -29.37
N ASP A 2 4.08 -6.81 -29.03
CA ASP A 2 2.70 -6.66 -29.52
C ASP A 2 1.98 -5.51 -28.76
N ALA A 3 0.85 -5.05 -29.30
CA ALA A 3 0.07 -3.97 -28.69
C ALA A 3 -0.39 -4.32 -27.27
N PHE A 4 -0.68 -5.59 -27.02
CA PHE A 4 -1.06 -6.10 -25.70
C PHE A 4 0.04 -5.88 -24.66
N MET A 5 1.30 -6.22 -24.97
CA MET A 5 2.44 -5.97 -24.07
C MET A 5 2.64 -4.50 -23.77
N ILE A 6 2.43 -3.61 -24.74
CA ILE A 6 2.54 -2.16 -24.55
C ILE A 6 1.47 -1.68 -23.58
N VAL A 7 0.20 -2.03 -23.83
CA VAL A 7 -0.93 -1.63 -22.97
C VAL A 7 -0.74 -2.16 -21.55
N LEU A 8 -0.35 -3.42 -21.40
CA LEU A 8 -0.15 -4.05 -20.10
C LEU A 8 0.98 -3.37 -19.32
N ARG A 9 2.07 -3.01 -20.00
CA ARG A 9 3.19 -2.28 -19.38
C ARG A 9 2.81 -0.87 -18.97
N LEU A 10 2.07 -0.14 -19.82
CA LEU A 10 1.56 1.19 -19.47
C LEU A 10 0.64 1.13 -18.25
N LEU A 11 -0.29 0.18 -18.21
CA LEU A 11 -1.18 -0.04 -17.08
C LEU A 11 -0.40 -0.37 -15.81
N HIS A 12 0.56 -1.31 -15.89
CA HIS A 12 1.39 -1.71 -14.76
C HIS A 12 2.16 -0.52 -14.18
N VAL A 13 2.84 0.24 -15.04
CA VAL A 13 3.68 1.36 -14.61
C VAL A 13 2.83 2.50 -14.07
N ALA A 14 1.75 2.90 -14.75
CA ALA A 14 0.91 4.00 -14.31
C ALA A 14 0.26 3.72 -12.95
N LEU A 15 -0.33 2.53 -12.78
CA LEU A 15 -0.94 2.14 -11.51
C LEU A 15 0.11 1.90 -10.42
N GLY A 16 1.27 1.34 -10.76
CA GLY A 16 2.37 1.11 -9.84
C GLY A 16 2.96 2.42 -9.30
N VAL A 17 3.15 3.42 -10.18
CA VAL A 17 3.58 4.77 -9.78
C VAL A 17 2.57 5.42 -8.86
N PHE A 18 1.28 5.37 -9.21
CA PHE A 18 0.21 5.89 -8.35
C PHE A 18 0.20 5.20 -6.98
N TRP A 19 0.23 3.87 -6.96
CA TRP A 19 0.19 3.08 -5.74
C TRP A 19 1.41 3.32 -4.84
N ALA A 20 2.62 3.13 -5.36
CA ALA A 20 3.85 3.33 -4.60
C ALA A 20 4.00 4.78 -4.14
N GLY A 21 3.79 5.74 -5.04
CA GLY A 21 3.88 7.17 -4.72
C GLY A 21 2.88 7.58 -3.63
N ALA A 22 1.64 7.12 -3.70
CA ALA A 22 0.64 7.38 -2.67
C ALA A 22 1.06 6.77 -1.32
N LEU A 23 1.59 5.54 -1.30
CA LEU A 23 2.07 4.89 -0.06
C LEU A 23 3.28 5.61 0.55
N PHE A 24 4.20 6.10 -0.28
CA PHE A 24 5.33 6.89 0.19
C PHE A 24 4.84 8.18 0.84
N PHE A 25 3.93 8.89 0.17
CA PHE A 25 3.32 10.10 0.71
C PHE A 25 2.56 9.84 2.01
N LEU A 26 1.75 8.77 2.06
CA LEU A 26 1.00 8.38 3.25
C LEU A 26 1.92 8.08 4.44
N ALA A 27 2.89 7.21 4.24
CA ALA A 27 3.69 6.66 5.31
C ALA A 27 4.61 7.70 5.96
N TRP A 28 5.22 8.58 5.16
CA TRP A 28 6.23 9.51 5.64
C TRP A 28 5.74 10.94 5.83
N PHE A 29 4.64 11.35 5.20
CA PHE A 29 4.17 12.73 5.26
C PHE A 29 2.76 12.83 5.83
N LEU A 30 1.78 12.25 5.14
CA LEU A 30 0.37 12.48 5.50
C LEU A 30 -0.01 11.89 6.86
N ILE A 31 0.38 10.64 7.17
CA ILE A 31 0.03 10.02 8.46
C ILE A 31 0.68 10.78 9.63
N PRO A 32 1.98 11.12 9.61
CA PRO A 32 2.59 12.00 10.60
C PRO A 32 1.86 13.34 10.73
N SER A 33 1.62 14.05 9.63
CA SER A 33 0.95 15.35 9.66
C SER A 33 -0.47 15.28 10.22
N VAL A 34 -1.25 14.25 9.88
CA VAL A 34 -2.59 14.03 10.43
C VAL A 34 -2.53 13.80 11.95
N ARG A 35 -1.52 13.08 12.43
CA ARG A 35 -1.32 12.83 13.85
C ARG A 35 -0.95 14.12 14.59
N ASP A 36 -0.01 14.87 14.04
CA ASP A 36 0.51 16.10 14.65
C ASP A 36 -0.56 17.21 14.65
N ALA A 37 -1.47 17.21 13.66
CA ALA A 37 -2.64 18.10 13.61
C ALA A 37 -3.77 17.73 14.62
N GLY A 38 -3.64 16.61 15.35
CA GLY A 38 -4.59 16.23 16.40
C GLY A 38 -6.03 16.07 15.88
N PRO A 39 -7.05 16.68 16.54
CA PRO A 39 -8.45 16.55 16.14
C PRO A 39 -8.76 17.04 14.72
N ASP A 40 -8.08 18.08 14.24
CA ASP A 40 -8.32 18.64 12.90
C ASP A 40 -7.88 17.70 11.78
N GLY A 41 -6.87 16.85 12.03
CA GLY A 41 -6.43 15.82 11.09
C GLY A 41 -7.52 14.82 10.73
N ALA A 42 -8.52 14.61 11.60
CA ALA A 42 -9.63 13.70 11.34
C ALA A 42 -10.48 14.12 10.12
N LYS A 43 -10.62 15.43 9.88
CA LYS A 43 -11.39 15.96 8.73
C LYS A 43 -10.74 15.57 7.41
N VAL A 44 -9.41 15.60 7.35
CA VAL A 44 -8.63 15.18 6.16
C VAL A 44 -8.81 13.70 5.89
N VAL A 45 -8.73 12.86 6.92
CA VAL A 45 -8.95 11.40 6.80
C VAL A 45 -10.36 11.10 6.32
N GLN A 46 -11.37 11.78 6.86
CA GLN A 46 -12.76 11.62 6.44
C GLN A 46 -12.97 12.01 4.97
N ALA A 47 -12.41 13.15 4.54
CA ALA A 47 -12.49 13.58 3.15
C ALA A 47 -11.83 12.58 2.19
N LEU A 48 -10.68 11.99 2.57
CA LEU A 48 -10.04 10.93 1.79
C LEU A 48 -10.92 9.67 1.68
N GLN A 49 -11.59 9.29 2.76
CA GLN A 49 -12.51 8.15 2.75
C GLN A 49 -13.71 8.38 1.82
N GLN A 50 -14.32 9.56 1.88
CA GLN A 50 -15.44 9.93 1.02
C GLN A 50 -15.05 9.93 -0.47
N ARG A 51 -13.80 10.26 -0.80
CA ARG A 51 -13.25 10.16 -2.16
C ARG A 51 -12.94 8.73 -2.59
N GLY A 52 -13.25 7.73 -1.77
CA GLY A 52 -13.03 6.32 -2.10
C GLY A 52 -11.58 5.88 -2.02
N PHE A 53 -10.68 6.67 -1.41
CA PHE A 53 -9.24 6.38 -1.39
C PHE A 53 -8.93 4.99 -0.81
N MET A 54 -9.68 4.56 0.21
CA MET A 54 -9.55 3.25 0.86
C MET A 54 -9.93 2.05 -0.03
N ASN A 55 -10.60 2.30 -1.15
CA ASN A 55 -10.98 1.29 -2.14
C ASN A 55 -10.15 1.41 -3.42
N ILE A 56 -9.88 2.63 -3.88
CA ILE A 56 -9.11 2.90 -5.10
C ILE A 56 -7.67 2.41 -4.96
N LEU A 57 -7.01 2.71 -3.85
CA LEU A 57 -5.60 2.36 -3.64
C LEU A 57 -5.35 0.84 -3.67
N PRO A 58 -6.10 -0.01 -2.94
CA PRO A 58 -5.92 -1.46 -3.04
C PRO A 58 -6.32 -2.03 -4.41
N ALA A 59 -7.30 -1.43 -5.11
CA ALA A 59 -7.63 -1.83 -6.47
C ALA A 59 -6.47 -1.55 -7.44
N ALA A 60 -5.86 -0.36 -7.37
CA ALA A 60 -4.68 0.00 -8.15
C ALA A 60 -3.50 -0.94 -7.83
N ALA A 61 -3.29 -1.26 -6.56
CA ALA A 61 -2.28 -2.22 -6.12
C ALA A 61 -2.49 -3.61 -6.73
N LEU A 62 -3.71 -4.14 -6.65
CA LEU A 62 -4.05 -5.46 -7.19
C LEU A 62 -3.84 -5.50 -8.71
N LEU A 63 -4.32 -4.49 -9.43
CA LEU A 63 -4.13 -4.39 -10.88
C LEU A 63 -2.65 -4.25 -11.27
N THR A 64 -1.85 -3.53 -10.47
CA THR A 64 -0.39 -3.45 -10.65
C THR A 64 0.25 -4.84 -10.49
N ILE A 65 -0.08 -5.57 -9.44
CA ILE A 65 0.47 -6.91 -9.19
C ILE A 65 0.08 -7.87 -10.31
N LEU A 66 -1.20 -7.93 -10.67
CA LEU A 66 -1.69 -8.83 -11.72
C LEU A 66 -1.04 -8.53 -13.07
N SER A 67 -0.99 -7.27 -13.48
CA SER A 67 -0.33 -6.87 -14.73
C SER A 67 1.16 -7.19 -14.72
N GLY A 68 1.85 -7.00 -13.58
CA GLY A 68 3.26 -7.32 -13.42
C GLY A 68 3.54 -8.83 -13.52
N LEU A 69 2.69 -9.65 -12.90
CA LEU A 69 2.79 -11.11 -12.99
C LEU A 69 2.56 -11.61 -14.42
N ILE A 70 1.59 -11.04 -15.15
CA ILE A 70 1.35 -11.39 -16.55
C ILE A 70 2.54 -10.98 -17.43
N LEU A 71 3.12 -9.78 -17.21
CA LEU A 71 4.33 -9.33 -17.91
C LEU A 71 5.51 -10.29 -17.63
N TYR A 72 5.74 -10.62 -16.36
CA TYR A 72 6.80 -11.55 -15.98
C TYR A 72 6.60 -12.91 -16.63
N TRP A 73 5.38 -13.46 -16.59
CA TRP A 73 5.04 -14.74 -17.21
C TRP A 73 5.33 -14.74 -18.71
N ARG A 74 4.96 -13.66 -19.42
CA ARG A 74 5.21 -13.56 -20.87
C ARG A 74 6.70 -13.45 -21.20
N VAL A 75 7.45 -12.59 -20.50
CA VAL A 75 8.88 -12.40 -20.80
C VAL A 75 9.71 -13.63 -20.40
N SER A 76 9.31 -14.35 -19.35
CA SER A 76 9.96 -15.58 -18.92
C SER A 76 9.57 -16.83 -19.72
N GLY A 77 8.68 -16.72 -20.72
CA GLY A 77 8.18 -17.88 -21.47
C GLY A 77 7.40 -18.88 -20.62
N GLY A 78 6.71 -18.41 -19.58
CA GLY A 78 5.92 -19.24 -18.68
C GLY A 78 6.62 -19.62 -17.37
N PHE A 79 7.33 -18.68 -16.74
CA PHE A 79 8.17 -18.92 -15.56
C PHE A 79 9.30 -19.92 -15.79
N GLN A 80 9.91 -19.92 -16.98
CA GLN A 80 11.01 -20.83 -17.26
C GLN A 80 12.17 -20.61 -16.26
N PRO A 81 12.72 -21.68 -15.65
CA PRO A 81 13.75 -21.55 -14.63
C PRO A 81 15.02 -20.84 -15.13
N ALA A 82 15.43 -21.08 -16.38
CA ALA A 82 16.62 -20.49 -16.96
C ALA A 82 16.54 -18.96 -17.01
N TRP A 83 15.41 -18.41 -17.46
CA TRP A 83 15.20 -16.96 -17.48
C TRP A 83 14.95 -16.41 -16.08
N SER A 84 14.16 -17.10 -15.25
CA SER A 84 13.81 -16.63 -13.90
C SER A 84 15.01 -16.55 -12.95
N ARG A 85 16.06 -17.34 -13.21
CA ARG A 85 17.34 -17.31 -12.46
C ARG A 85 18.37 -16.37 -13.07
N SER A 86 18.07 -15.71 -14.19
CA SER A 86 18.93 -14.64 -14.72
C SER A 86 18.94 -13.43 -13.75
N PRO A 87 19.98 -12.58 -13.77
CA PRO A 87 20.03 -11.38 -12.94
C PRO A 87 18.79 -10.49 -13.08
N THR A 88 18.35 -10.25 -14.32
CA THR A 88 17.12 -9.50 -14.63
C THR A 88 15.87 -10.19 -14.09
N GLY A 89 15.73 -11.50 -14.31
CA GLY A 89 14.60 -12.29 -13.78
C GLY A 89 14.52 -12.24 -12.25
N MET A 90 15.65 -12.41 -11.56
CA MET A 90 15.72 -12.34 -10.10
C MET A 90 15.36 -10.95 -9.57
N SER A 91 15.85 -9.87 -10.20
CA SER A 91 15.53 -8.50 -9.79
C SER A 91 14.02 -8.22 -9.88
N LEU A 92 13.40 -8.59 -11.00
CA LEU A 92 11.96 -8.47 -11.18
C LEU A 92 11.18 -9.36 -10.19
N GLY A 93 11.65 -10.58 -9.95
CA GLY A 93 11.05 -11.52 -9.00
C GLY A 93 11.08 -11.02 -7.55
N ILE A 94 12.19 -10.43 -7.11
CA ILE A 94 12.31 -9.81 -5.78
C ILE A 94 11.31 -8.66 -5.65
N GLY A 95 11.18 -7.83 -6.68
CA GLY A 95 10.20 -6.73 -6.69
C GLY A 95 8.75 -7.25 -6.63
N ALA A 96 8.45 -8.31 -7.37
CA ALA A 96 7.14 -8.97 -7.32
C ALA A 96 6.83 -9.48 -5.91
N VAL A 97 7.74 -10.24 -5.29
CA VAL A 97 7.57 -10.75 -3.92
C VAL A 97 7.40 -9.60 -2.91
N ALA A 98 8.26 -8.58 -2.97
CA ALA A 98 8.17 -7.43 -2.06
C ALA A 98 6.81 -6.71 -2.18
N SER A 99 6.32 -6.50 -3.41
CA SER A 99 5.01 -5.87 -3.63
C SER A 99 3.84 -6.74 -3.14
N ILE A 100 3.89 -8.07 -3.32
CA ILE A 100 2.85 -8.99 -2.85
C ILE A 100 2.80 -9.03 -1.32
N VAL A 101 3.96 -9.11 -0.66
CA VAL A 101 4.05 -9.04 0.81
C VAL A 101 3.54 -7.70 1.31
N GLY A 102 3.95 -6.60 0.67
CA GLY A 102 3.48 -5.25 0.99
C GLY A 102 1.96 -5.12 0.86
N PHE A 103 1.37 -5.64 -0.22
CA PHE A 103 -0.07 -5.67 -0.39
C PHE A 103 -0.77 -6.50 0.69
N GLY A 104 -0.23 -7.67 1.04
CA GLY A 104 -0.74 -8.51 2.13
C GLY A 104 -0.76 -7.78 3.48
N ILE A 105 0.32 -7.07 3.83
CA ILE A 105 0.37 -6.23 5.04
C ILE A 105 -0.64 -5.07 4.95
N GLY A 106 -0.75 -4.44 3.78
CA GLY A 106 -1.68 -3.35 3.52
C GLY A 106 -3.15 -3.76 3.77
N VAL A 107 -3.57 -4.88 3.19
CA VAL A 107 -4.96 -5.37 3.31
C VAL A 107 -5.20 -6.06 4.64
N GLY A 108 -4.26 -6.86 5.14
CA GLY A 108 -4.42 -7.67 6.34
C GLY A 108 -4.13 -6.96 7.66
N VAL A 109 -3.35 -5.87 7.66
CA VAL A 109 -2.94 -5.17 8.89
C VAL A 109 -3.31 -3.69 8.85
N MET A 110 -2.86 -2.95 7.83
CA MET A 110 -3.03 -1.50 7.77
C MET A 110 -4.50 -1.13 7.64
N ARG A 111 -5.21 -1.68 6.64
CA ARG A 111 -6.63 -1.40 6.37
C ARG A 111 -7.54 -1.69 7.57
N PRO A 112 -7.55 -2.90 8.18
CA PRO A 112 -8.44 -3.18 9.30
C PRO A 112 -8.12 -2.34 10.53
N ALA A 113 -6.85 -2.04 10.80
CA ALA A 113 -6.48 -1.14 11.89
C ALA A 113 -7.06 0.27 11.65
N THR A 114 -6.95 0.80 10.44
CA THR A 114 -7.54 2.09 10.05
C THR A 114 -9.06 2.07 10.17
N LEU A 115 -9.74 1.05 9.65
CA LEU A 115 -11.21 0.97 9.68
C LEU A 115 -11.74 0.86 11.12
N ARG A 116 -11.14 0.01 11.95
CA ARG A 116 -11.51 -0.13 13.36
C ARG A 116 -11.28 1.17 14.14
N ALA A 117 -10.15 1.84 13.93
CA ALA A 117 -9.87 3.12 14.58
C ALA A 117 -10.94 4.17 14.24
N ASN A 118 -11.37 4.23 12.98
CA ASN A 118 -12.40 5.18 12.53
C ASN A 118 -13.79 4.84 13.08
N ALA A 119 -14.18 3.56 13.06
CA ALA A 119 -15.46 3.12 13.63
C ALA A 119 -15.55 3.43 15.13
N LEU A 120 -14.50 3.15 15.90
CA LEU A 120 -14.43 3.50 17.32
C LEU A 120 -14.40 5.02 17.55
N SER A 121 -13.78 5.79 16.65
CA SER A 121 -13.74 7.25 16.77
C SER A 121 -15.15 7.87 16.63
N GLN A 122 -16.05 7.25 15.87
CA GLN A 122 -17.42 7.74 15.69
C GLN A 122 -18.29 7.53 16.94
N THR A 123 -17.98 6.53 17.77
CA THR A 123 -18.74 6.23 18.99
C THR A 123 -18.20 6.91 20.24
N LEU A 124 -17.02 7.56 20.16
CA LEU A 124 -16.41 8.28 21.28
C LEU A 124 -17.35 9.30 21.94
N GLY A 125 -18.12 10.05 21.14
CA GLY A 125 -19.03 11.08 21.64
C GLY A 125 -20.25 10.53 22.38
N GLN A 126 -20.52 9.23 22.29
CA GLN A 126 -21.64 8.56 22.97
C GLN A 126 -21.29 8.13 24.40
N LEU A 127 -20.00 8.16 24.76
CA LEU A 127 -19.52 7.74 26.08
C LEU A 127 -19.61 8.92 27.06
N THR A 128 -20.43 8.79 28.10
CA THR A 128 -20.63 9.81 29.13
C THR A 128 -19.55 9.75 30.22
N GLU A 129 -19.14 8.55 30.60
CA GLU A 129 -18.13 8.32 31.63
C GLU A 129 -16.71 8.68 31.11
N ALA A 130 -15.94 9.41 31.92
CA ALA A 130 -14.59 9.87 31.55
C ALA A 130 -13.60 8.70 31.42
N SER A 131 -13.64 7.76 32.36
CA SER A 131 -12.81 6.53 32.36
C SER A 131 -13.01 5.71 31.07
N ALA A 132 -14.25 5.52 30.64
CA ALA A 132 -14.62 4.80 29.43
C ALA A 132 -14.16 5.54 28.17
N ARG A 133 -14.27 6.88 28.15
CA ARG A 133 -13.74 7.72 27.06
C ARG A 133 -12.22 7.59 26.94
N ASP A 134 -11.50 7.68 28.04
CA ASP A 134 -10.03 7.60 28.05
C ASP A 134 -9.54 6.23 27.58
N ALA A 135 -10.16 5.15 28.07
CA ALA A 135 -9.85 3.80 27.61
C ALA A 135 -10.11 3.63 26.10
N ARG A 136 -11.23 4.16 25.59
CA ARG A 136 -11.56 4.12 24.16
C ARG A 136 -10.58 4.95 23.32
N MET A 137 -10.17 6.12 23.79
CA MET A 137 -9.16 6.93 23.12
C MET A 137 -7.82 6.19 23.03
N ALA A 138 -7.39 5.53 24.11
CA ALA A 138 -6.16 4.73 24.11
C ALA A 138 -6.22 3.58 23.10
N GLU A 139 -7.35 2.88 23.00
CA GLU A 139 -7.58 1.82 22.00
C GLU A 139 -7.45 2.36 20.56
N ILE A 140 -8.09 3.50 20.28
CA ILE A 140 -8.01 4.16 18.97
C ILE A 140 -6.57 4.54 18.63
N GLN A 141 -5.82 5.10 19.58
CA GLN A 141 -4.42 5.48 19.37
C GLN A 141 -3.55 4.25 19.09
N GLY A 142 -3.76 3.15 19.82
CA GLY A 142 -3.08 1.88 19.56
C GLY A 142 -3.29 1.37 18.12
N LEU A 143 -4.54 1.44 17.63
CA LEU A 143 -4.88 1.06 16.26
C LEU A 143 -4.24 2.01 15.22
N ARG A 144 -4.26 3.33 15.45
CA ARG A 144 -3.61 4.31 14.58
C ARG A 144 -2.10 4.08 14.49
N LEU A 145 -1.43 3.81 15.60
CA LEU A 145 0.00 3.47 15.62
C LEU A 145 0.30 2.16 14.90
N ARG A 146 -0.57 1.15 15.02
CA ARG A 146 -0.46 -0.10 14.26
C ARG A 146 -0.59 0.16 12.76
N ALA A 147 -1.57 0.95 12.34
CA ALA A 147 -1.76 1.33 10.94
C ALA A 147 -0.55 2.11 10.39
N ALA A 148 -0.04 3.10 11.15
CA ALA A 148 1.12 3.90 10.76
C ALA A 148 2.41 3.07 10.61
N ARG A 149 2.65 2.11 11.53
CA ARG A 149 3.77 1.17 11.42
C ARG A 149 3.63 0.27 10.19
N ALA A 150 2.44 -0.27 9.96
CA ALA A 150 2.17 -1.09 8.78
C ALA A 150 2.40 -0.29 7.49
N ALA A 151 1.91 0.96 7.41
CA ALA A 151 2.12 1.83 6.25
C ALA A 151 3.60 2.04 5.92
N ARG A 152 4.45 2.25 6.93
CA ARG A 152 5.90 2.36 6.74
C ARG A 152 6.53 1.08 6.24
N TRP A 153 6.15 -0.08 6.77
CA TRP A 153 6.63 -1.37 6.26
C TRP A 153 6.22 -1.59 4.80
N VAL A 154 4.97 -1.30 4.45
CA VAL A 154 4.49 -1.39 3.06
C VAL A 154 5.28 -0.44 2.17
N ALA A 155 5.47 0.82 2.56
CA ALA A 155 6.24 1.80 1.82
C ALA A 155 7.70 1.33 1.60
N SER A 156 8.37 0.77 2.61
CA SER A 156 9.72 0.23 2.46
C SER A 156 9.78 -0.94 1.48
N LEU A 157 8.80 -1.85 1.52
CA LEU A 157 8.72 -2.96 0.57
C LEU A 157 8.47 -2.49 -0.86
N LEU A 158 7.62 -1.47 -1.03
CA LEU A 158 7.39 -0.86 -2.35
C LEU A 158 8.61 -0.09 -2.84
N LEU A 159 9.39 0.52 -1.96
CA LEU A 159 10.67 1.13 -2.32
C LEU A 159 11.65 0.08 -2.86
N ILE A 160 11.75 -1.09 -2.21
CA ILE A 160 12.53 -2.21 -2.73
C ILE A 160 12.02 -2.61 -4.12
N ALA A 161 10.71 -2.78 -4.29
CA ALA A 161 10.13 -3.14 -5.58
C ALA A 161 10.43 -2.11 -6.68
N VAL A 162 10.34 -0.81 -6.39
CA VAL A 162 10.67 0.25 -7.34
C VAL A 162 12.15 0.21 -7.72
N ILE A 163 13.05 0.04 -6.75
CA ILE A 163 14.50 -0.02 -6.99
C ILE A 163 14.84 -1.23 -7.86
N THR A 164 14.35 -2.43 -7.53
CA THR A 164 14.68 -3.63 -8.31
C THR A 164 14.14 -3.56 -9.73
N MET A 165 12.95 -2.99 -9.93
CA MET A 165 12.38 -2.74 -11.26
C MET A 165 13.21 -1.72 -12.06
N ALA A 166 13.67 -0.65 -11.42
CA ALA A 166 14.49 0.38 -12.06
C ALA A 166 15.88 -0.14 -12.46
N VAL A 167 16.45 -1.04 -11.65
CA VAL A 167 17.78 -1.63 -11.90
C VAL A 167 17.71 -2.78 -12.90
N ALA A 168 16.60 -3.53 -12.97
CA ALA A 168 16.46 -4.70 -13.85
C ALA A 168 16.76 -4.42 -15.34
N ARG A 169 16.63 -3.18 -15.80
CA ARG A 169 16.99 -2.81 -17.19
C ARG A 169 18.49 -2.78 -17.48
N TYR A 170 19.33 -2.82 -16.43
CA TYR A 170 20.78 -2.71 -16.50
C TYR A 170 21.49 -4.03 -16.13
N LEU A 171 20.74 -5.10 -15.88
CA LEU A 171 21.23 -6.41 -15.45
C LEU A 171 21.19 -7.46 -16.56
#